data_AF-X0SM15-F1
#
_entry.id   AF-X0SM15-F1
#
_cell.length_a   1.000
_cell.length_b   1.000
_cell.length_c   1.000
_cell.angle_alpha   90.00
_cell.angle_beta   90.00
_cell.angle_gamma   90.00
#
_symmetry.space_group_name_H-M   'P 1'
#
loop_
_entity.id
_entity.type
_entity.pdbx_description
1 polymer ?
#
loop_
_entity_poly.entity_id
_entity_poly.type
_entity_poly.pdbx_seq_one_letter_code
_entity_poly.pdbx_strand_id
1 'polypeptide(L)' 'MAEIIRYVDPDASGGGTGVDWTNAYTSLSAWEASEQTNLVSDGNWMHVYCRSSSGTADTAQVEIDGWTTKGEFR' A
#
# COMPACT_ATOMS: atom_id res chain seq x y z
N MET A 1 -10.96 6.93 13.24
CA MET A 1 -9.51 6.83 12.99
C MET A 1 -9.07 5.41 13.25
N ALA A 2 -8.79 4.66 12.18
CA ALA A 2 -8.28 3.30 12.24
C ALA A 2 -6.93 3.23 11.50
N GLU A 3 -6.01 2.45 12.03
CA GLU A 3 -4.75 2.10 11.35
C GLU A 3 -4.98 0.87 10.48
N ILE A 4 -4.67 1.00 9.20
CA ILE A 4 -4.78 -0.05 8.19
C ILE A 4 -3.36 -0.50 7.86
N ILE A 5 -3.03 -1.72 8.26
CA ILE A 5 -1.74 -2.33 7.98
C ILE A 5 -1.85 -3.17 6.70
N ARG A 6 -0.89 -2.99 5.80
CA ARG A 6 -0.72 -3.78 4.58
C ARG A 6 0.72 -4.24 4.39
N TYR A 7 0.87 -5.38 3.72
CA TYR A 7 2.16 -5.98 3.42
C TYR A 7 2.41 -6.00 1.91
N VAL A 8 3.63 -5.66 1.51
CA VAL A 8 4.12 -5.67 0.13
C VAL A 8 5.38 -6.52 0.08
N ASP A 9 5.37 -7.55 -0.75
CA ASP A 9 6.54 -8.37 -1.07
C ASP A 9 6.49 -8.75 -2.55
N PRO A 10 7.45 -8.29 -3.39
CA PRO A 10 7.52 -8.65 -4.80
C PRO A 10 7.59 -10.14 -5.08
N ASP A 11 8.04 -10.90 -4.09
CA ASP A 11 8.19 -12.34 -4.16
C ASP A 11 6.97 -13.09 -3.57
N ALA A 12 5.93 -12.37 -3.14
CA ALA A 12 4.71 -13.00 -2.65
C ALA A 12 4.01 -13.79 -3.77
N SER A 13 3.52 -14.97 -3.40
CA SER A 13 2.84 -15.90 -4.31
C SER A 13 1.39 -16.20 -3.91
N GLY A 14 0.91 -15.57 -2.84
CA GLY A 14 -0.47 -15.71 -2.36
C GLY A 14 -1.46 -14.80 -3.09
N GLY A 15 -2.57 -14.50 -2.42
CA GLY A 15 -3.75 -13.87 -3.04
C GLY A 15 -3.65 -12.38 -3.38
N GLY A 16 -2.53 -11.70 -3.09
CA GLY A 16 -2.34 -10.28 -3.43
C GLY A 16 -3.31 -9.32 -2.72
N THR A 17 -3.60 -9.57 -1.45
CA THR A 17 -4.55 -8.78 -0.63
C THR A 17 -3.87 -7.90 0.41
N GLY A 18 -2.57 -8.09 0.64
CA GLY A 18 -1.77 -7.32 1.60
C GLY A 18 -2.08 -7.59 3.06
N VAL A 19 -2.85 -8.62 3.42
CA VAL A 19 -3.25 -8.88 4.83
C VAL A 19 -2.17 -9.57 5.66
N ASP A 20 -1.21 -10.25 5.01
CA ASP A 20 -0.07 -10.92 5.63
C ASP A 20 1.05 -11.11 4.59
N TRP A 21 2.24 -11.58 5.01
CA TRP A 21 3.38 -11.79 4.11
C TRP A 21 3.15 -12.82 2.99
N THR A 22 2.29 -13.81 3.21
CA THR A 22 1.96 -14.83 2.19
C THR A 22 1.07 -14.21 1.12
N ASN A 23 0.07 -13.45 1.56
CA ASN A 23 -0.89 -12.78 0.69
C ASN A 23 -0.52 -11.32 0.39
N ALA A 24 0.76 -10.96 0.55
CA ALA A 24 1.23 -9.59 0.34
C ALA A 24 1.02 -9.14 -1.11
N TYR A 25 0.90 -7.83 -1.31
CA TYR A 25 0.91 -7.27 -2.65
C TYR A 25 2.28 -7.48 -3.29
N THR A 26 2.32 -7.81 -4.57
CA THR A 26 3.57 -8.03 -5.32
C THR A 26 4.26 -6.73 -5.73
N SER A 27 3.64 -5.59 -5.51
CA SER A 27 4.26 -4.28 -5.69
C SER A 27 3.56 -3.24 -4.82
N LEU A 28 4.26 -2.16 -4.50
CA LEU A 28 3.69 -1.04 -3.77
C LEU A 28 2.63 -0.32 -4.62
N SER A 29 2.75 -0.37 -5.95
CA SER A 29 1.74 0.16 -6.88
C SER A 29 0.45 -0.64 -6.90
N ALA A 30 0.51 -1.96 -6.71
CA ALA A 30 -0.69 -2.80 -6.63
C ALA A 30 -1.47 -2.56 -5.34
N TRP A 31 -0.76 -2.32 -4.23
CA TRP A 31 -1.37 -1.89 -2.98
C TRP A 31 -2.11 -0.55 -3.16
N GLU A 32 -1.42 0.45 -3.71
CA GLU A 32 -1.96 1.79 -3.90
C GLU A 32 -3.26 1.73 -4.72
N ALA A 33 -3.25 1.11 -5.90
CA ALA A 33 -4.42 0.99 -6.76
C ALA A 33 -5.61 0.24 -6.10
N SER A 34 -5.33 -0.70 -5.19
CA SER A 34 -6.36 -1.49 -4.50
C SER A 34 -6.96 -0.77 -3.29
N GLU A 35 -6.21 0.12 -2.64
CA GLU A 35 -6.56 0.73 -1.36
C GLU A 35 -6.80 2.24 -1.46
N GLN A 36 -6.76 2.83 -2.66
CA GLN A 36 -7.10 4.23 -2.89
C GLN A 36 -8.40 4.62 -2.19
N THR A 37 -8.30 5.51 -1.19
CA THR A 37 -9.44 6.09 -0.48
C THR A 37 -9.15 7.53 -0.05
N ASN A 38 -10.21 8.25 0.33
CA ASN A 38 -10.10 9.58 0.90
C ASN A 38 -9.74 9.51 2.39
N LEU A 39 -8.43 9.57 2.70
CA LEU A 39 -7.93 9.51 4.08
C LEU A 39 -8.44 10.66 4.98
N VAL A 40 -8.89 11.75 4.38
CA VAL A 40 -9.45 12.90 5.10
C VAL A 40 -10.87 12.64 5.59
N SER A 41 -11.70 12.07 4.72
CA SER A 41 -13.09 11.74 5.03
C SER A 41 -13.17 10.49 5.91
N ASP A 42 -12.35 9.48 5.58
CA ASP A 42 -12.30 8.22 6.33
C ASP A 42 -11.57 8.38 7.66
N GLY A 43 -10.63 9.34 7.74
CA GLY A 43 -9.78 9.52 8.91
C GLY A 43 -8.87 8.32 9.18
N ASN A 44 -8.50 7.55 8.16
CA ASN A 44 -7.69 6.34 8.29
C ASN A 44 -6.20 6.64 8.11
N TRP A 45 -5.36 5.80 8.69
CA TRP A 45 -3.91 5.85 8.56
C TRP A 45 -3.47 4.57 7.87
N MET A 46 -2.68 4.68 6.80
CA MET A 46 -2.18 3.51 6.07
C MET A 46 -0.70 3.27 6.39
N HIS A 47 -0.40 2.05 6.82
CA HIS A 47 0.95 1.59 7.11
C HIS A 47 1.28 0.42 6.18
N VAL A 48 2.30 0.58 5.36
CA VAL A 48 2.73 -0.46 4.42
C VAL A 48 4.09 -0.99 4.81
N TYR A 49 4.17 -2.29 5.06
CA TYR A 49 5.41 -3.00 5.32
C TYR A 49 5.94 -3.60 4.02
N CYS A 50 7.05 -3.06 3.55
CA CYS A 50 7.73 -3.55 2.36
C CYS A 50 8.84 -4.52 2.74
N ARG A 51 8.90 -5.66 2.03
CA ARG A 51 10.00 -6.63 2.09
C ARG A 51 10.32 -7.10 0.68
N SER A 52 11.51 -7.61 0.48
CA SER A 52 11.86 -8.45 -0.67
C SER A 52 12.40 -9.75 -0.09
N SER A 53 11.61 -10.83 -0.16
CA SER A 53 11.99 -12.08 0.50
C SER A 53 13.00 -12.90 -0.28
N SER A 54 13.13 -12.70 -1.60
CA SER A 54 14.09 -13.38 -2.47
C SER A 54 15.13 -12.45 -3.10
N GLY A 55 15.00 -11.13 -2.89
CA GLY A 55 15.92 -10.11 -3.44
C GLY A 55 15.42 -9.46 -4.73
N THR A 56 14.20 -9.77 -5.17
CA THR A 56 13.54 -9.09 -6.29
C THR A 56 13.25 -7.65 -5.91
N ALA A 57 13.72 -6.71 -6.73
CA ALA A 57 13.39 -5.30 -6.58
C ALA A 57 11.98 -5.04 -7.13
N ASP A 58 11.17 -4.30 -6.36
CA ASP A 58 10.00 -3.64 -6.94
C ASP A 58 10.48 -2.49 -7.84
N THR A 59 10.40 -2.68 -9.15
CA THR A 59 10.76 -1.64 -10.13
C THR A 59 9.53 -0.90 -10.65
N ALA A 60 8.33 -1.22 -10.16
CA ALA A 60 7.13 -0.53 -10.58
C ALA A 60 7.11 0.86 -9.96
N GLN A 61 6.78 1.86 -10.78
CA GLN A 61 6.54 3.21 -10.26
C GLN A 61 5.28 3.19 -9.41
N VAL A 62 5.37 3.80 -8.22
CA VAL A 62 4.21 4.14 -7.40
C VAL A 62 3.81 5.56 -7.76
N GLU A 63 2.60 5.70 -8.27
CA GLU A 63 1.95 6.98 -8.42
C GLU A 63 0.89 7.07 -7.34
N ILE A 64 1.00 8.08 -6.47
CA ILE A 64 -0.06 8.38 -5.50
C ILE A 64 -0.98 9.37 -6.20
N ASP A 65 -1.98 8.86 -6.92
CA ASP A 65 -2.97 9.66 -7.64
C ASP A 65 -4.33 9.61 -6.92
N GLY A 66 -5.04 10.74 -6.86
CA GLY A 66 -6.36 10.83 -6.21
C GLY A 66 -6.37 10.96 -4.68
N TRP A 67 -5.22 10.91 -4.00
CA TRP A 67 -5.15 11.11 -2.54
C TRP A 67 -5.34 12.58 -2.18
N THR A 68 -6.52 12.94 -1.66
CA THR A 68 -6.78 14.30 -1.17
C THR A 68 -6.36 14.42 0.30
N THR A 69 -5.13 14.84 0.56
CA THR A 69 -4.74 15.41 1.86
C THR A 69 -5.20 16.87 1.87
N LYS A 70 -5.94 17.34 2.89
CA LYS A 70 -6.51 18.70 2.86
C LYS A 70 -5.42 19.74 2.55
N GLY A 71 -5.63 20.53 1.50
CA GLY A 71 -4.70 21.57 1.04
C GLY A 71 -4.70 22.82 1.89
N GLU A 72 -4.65 22.71 3.22
CA GLU A 72 -4.42 23.86 4.08
C GLU A 72 -2.99 23.78 4.65
N PHE A 73 -2.02 24.18 3.84
CA PHE A 73 -0.79 24.75 4.38
C PHE A 73 -1.15 26.14 4.91
N ARG A 74 -1.31 26.26 6.23
CA ARG A 74 -1.34 27.54 6.93
C ARG A 74 -0.01 27.78 7.62
#